data_AF-A0A7J2JST3-F1
#
_entry.id   AF-A0A7J2JST3-F1
#
_cell.length_a   1.000
_cell.length_b   1.000
_cell.length_c   1.000
_cell.angle_alpha   90.00
_cell.angle_beta   90.00
_cell.angle_gamma   90.00
#
_symmetry.space_group_name_H-M   'P 1'
#
loop_
_entity.id
_entity.type
_entity.pdbx_description
1 polymer ?
#
loop_
_entity_poly.entity_id
_entity_poly.type
_entity_poly.pdbx_seq_one_letter_code
_entity_poly.pdbx_strand_id
1 'polypeptide(L)' 'AYVAGRTAPPGRRMGHAGAIISGGRGTYDSKLRALNEAGVPVAKTPFEIPDLLAGLLRR' A
#
# COMPACT_ATOMS: atom_id res chain seq x y z
N ALA A 1 0.80 -6.88 4.13
CA ALA A 1 -0.13 -5.75 3.85
C ALA A 1 -0.19 -5.47 2.35
N TYR A 2 -1.22 -4.75 1.87
CA TYR A 2 -1.31 -4.28 0.48
C TYR A 2 -1.89 -2.85 0.47
N VAL A 3 -1.35 -1.98 -0.38
CA VAL A 3 -1.79 -0.59 -0.54
C VAL A 3 -2.15 -0.34 -2.00
N ALA A 4 -3.41 -0.02 -2.28
CA ALA A 4 -3.84 0.32 -3.64
C ALA A 4 -3.51 1.78 -3.98
N GLY A 5 -3.58 2.13 -5.28
CA GLY A 5 -3.38 3.51 -5.75
C GLY A 5 -1.93 3.88 -6.05
N ARG A 6 -1.09 2.91 -6.41
CA ARG A 6 0.33 3.14 -6.79
C ARG A 6 0.50 4.16 -7.91
N THR A 7 -0.43 4.21 -8.86
CA THR A 7 -0.43 5.12 -10.01
C THR A 7 -1.38 6.31 -9.82
N ALA A 8 -1.87 6.56 -8.59
CA ALA A 8 -2.82 7.63 -8.34
C ALA A 8 -2.16 9.01 -8.59
N PRO A 9 -2.79 9.86 -9.43
CA PRO A 9 -2.26 11.20 -9.68
C PRO A 9 -2.48 12.12 -8.46
N PRO A 10 -1.58 13.07 -8.18
CA PRO A 10 -1.72 14.03 -7.10
C PRO A 10 -2.93 14.95 -7.31
N GLY A 11 -3.57 15.39 -6.23
CA GLY A 11 -4.68 16.34 -6.27
C GLY A 11 -6.00 15.78 -6.81
N ARG A 12 -6.06 14.49 -7.17
CA ARG A 12 -7.27 13.84 -7.68
C ARG A 12 -7.87 12.90 -6.64
N ARG A 13 -9.17 13.05 -6.40
CA ARG A 13 -9.98 12.10 -5.62
C ARG A 13 -10.28 10.85 -6.45
N MET A 14 -9.98 9.68 -5.90
CA MET A 14 -10.14 8.38 -6.56
C MET A 14 -11.30 7.59 -5.94
N GLY A 15 -12.54 7.90 -6.36
CA GLY A 15 -13.74 7.19 -5.93
C GLY A 15 -14.10 7.43 -4.45
N HIS A 16 -13.44 6.71 -3.54
CA HIS A 16 -13.63 6.85 -2.09
C HIS A 16 -13.25 8.27 -1.62
N ALA A 17 -14.03 8.86 -0.71
CA ALA A 17 -13.88 10.25 -0.29
C ALA A 17 -12.47 10.58 0.22
N GLY A 18 -11.87 9.67 1.00
CA GLY A 18 -10.52 9.81 1.54
C GLY A 18 -9.39 9.34 0.61
N ALA A 19 -9.68 8.82 -0.58
CA ALA A 19 -8.66 8.35 -1.51
C ALA A 19 -8.13 9.52 -2.37
N ILE A 20 -7.31 10.38 -1.75
CA ILE A 20 -6.71 11.54 -2.39
C ILE A 20 -5.29 11.77 -1.86
N ILE A 21 -4.38 12.16 -2.75
CA ILE A 21 -3.04 12.67 -2.38
C ILE A 21 -3.14 14.19 -2.31
N SER A 22 -2.87 14.76 -1.14
CA SER A 22 -2.97 16.21 -0.89
C SER A 22 -1.80 16.72 -0.06
N GLY A 23 -1.25 17.88 -0.44
CA GLY A 23 -0.12 18.50 0.25
C GLY A 23 1.12 17.60 0.37
N GLY A 24 1.36 16.75 -0.64
CA GLY A 24 2.46 15.76 -0.64
C GLY A 24 2.26 14.57 0.31
N ARG A 25 1.12 14.49 1.01
CA ARG A 25 0.81 13.41 1.96
C ARG A 25 -0.15 12.39 1.35
N GLY A 26 -0.08 11.16 1.87
CA GLY A 26 -0.96 10.07 1.47
C GLY A 26 -0.51 9.29 0.24
N THR A 27 0.75 9.48 -0.20
CA THR A 27 1.32 8.77 -1.35
C THR A 27 1.44 7.26 -1.08
N TYR A 28 1.50 6.48 -2.15
CA TYR A 28 1.79 5.05 -2.06
C TYR A 28 3.16 4.81 -1.42
N ASP A 29 4.20 5.52 -1.88
CA ASP A 29 5.58 5.33 -1.42
C ASP A 29 5.76 5.65 0.07
N SER A 30 5.09 6.69 0.59
CA SER A 30 5.17 7.02 2.01
C SER A 30 4.63 5.90 2.89
N LYS A 31 3.53 5.26 2.46
CA LYS A 31 2.91 4.13 3.18
C LYS A 31 3.75 2.85 3.05
N LEU A 32 4.28 2.59 1.85
CA LEU A 32 5.16 1.45 1.60
C LEU A 32 6.41 1.52 2.49
N ARG A 33 7.05 2.68 2.57
CA ARG A 33 8.21 2.91 3.43
C ARG A 33 7.88 2.67 4.90
N ALA A 34 6.82 3.28 5.41
CA ALA A 34 6.43 3.14 6.81
C ALA A 34 6.12 1.69 7.21
N LEU A 35 5.44 0.94 6.35
CA LEU A 35 5.14 -0.48 6.60
C LEU A 35 6.41 -1.34 6.58
N ASN A 36 7.31 -1.11 5.62
CA ASN A 36 8.58 -1.84 5.54
C ASN A 36 9.49 -1.53 6.75
N GLU A 37 9.55 -0.27 7.20
CA GLU A 37 10.30 0.13 8.41
C GLU A 37 9.74 -0.55 9.67
N ALA A 38 8.43 -0.83 9.71
CA ALA A 38 7.80 -1.60 10.77
C ALA A 38 7.95 -3.13 10.61
N GLY A 39 8.71 -3.61 9.62
CA GLY A 39 8.93 -5.03 9.34
C GLY A 39 7.72 -5.75 8.71
N VAL A 40 6.72 -5.00 8.22
CA VAL A 40 5.53 -5.57 7.60
C VAL A 40 5.80 -5.85 6.11
N PRO A 41 5.72 -7.10 5.63
CA PRO A 41 5.85 -7.37 4.20
C PRO A 41 4.68 -6.74 3.43
N VAL A 42 4.98 -5.99 2.37
CA VAL A 42 3.98 -5.32 1.54
C VAL A 42 3.95 -5.93 0.14
N ALA A 43 2.78 -6.41 -0.27
CA ALA A 43 2.52 -6.93 -1.60
C ALA A 43 2.55 -5.81 -2.65
N LYS A 44 3.17 -6.07 -3.81
CA LYS A 44 3.19 -5.17 -4.98
C LYS A 44 1.89 -5.27 -5.77
N THR A 45 1.31 -6.46 -5.81
CA THR A 45 0.00 -6.73 -6.44
C THR A 45 -0.89 -7.49 -5.47
N PRO A 46 -2.24 -7.41 -5.60
CA PRO A 46 -3.14 -8.18 -4.75
C PRO A 46 -2.89 -9.70 -4.78
N PHE A 47 -2.36 -10.21 -5.90
CA PHE A 47 -2.12 -11.63 -6.12
C PHE A 47 -0.94 -12.20 -5.31
N GLU A 48 -0.05 -11.35 -4.79
CA GLU A 48 1.05 -11.77 -3.93
C GLU A 48 0.63 -11.97 -2.46
N ILE A 49 -0.57 -11.53 -2.07
CA ILE A 49 -1.06 -11.62 -0.68
C ILE A 49 -1.12 -13.08 -0.18
N PRO A 50 -1.65 -14.06 -0.94
CA PRO A 50 -1.70 -15.45 -0.48
C PRO A 50 -0.32 -16.03 -0.19
N ASP A 51 0.67 -15.78 -1.06
CA ASP A 51 2.02 -16.30 -0.91
C ASP A 51 2.73 -15.69 0.31
N LEU A 52 2.60 -14.37 0.50
CA LEU A 52 3.15 -13.68 1.67
C LEU A 52 2.51 -14.18 2.96
N LEU A 53 1.19 -14.39 2.97
CA LEU A 53 0.48 -14.92 4.13
C LEU A 53 0.91 -16.36 4.43
N ALA A 54 0.98 -17.22 3.41
CA ALA A 54 1.43 -18.60 3.55
C ALA A 54 2.85 -18.69 4.13
N GLY A 55 3.78 -17.84 3.66
CA GLY A 55 5.15 -17.79 4.18
C GLY A 55 5.27 -17.30 5.63
N LEU A 56 4.28 -16.56 6.13
CA LEU A 56 4.22 -16.13 7.53
C LEU A 56 3.57 -17.19 8.43
N LEU A 57 2.53 -17.88 7.95
CA LEU A 57 1.79 -18.88 8.73
C LEU A 57 2.48 -20.24 8.81
N ARG A 58 3.36 -20.58 7.86
CA ARG A 58 4.12 -21.83 7.84
C ARG A 58 5.38 -21.82 8.74
N ARG A 59 5.50 -20.84 9.63
CA ARG A 59 6.61 -20.71 10.58
C ARG A 59 6.35 -21.50 11.86
#